data_AF-A0A2V7FQD7-F1
#
_entry.id   AF-A0A2V7FQD7-F1
#
_cell.length_a   1.000
_cell.length_b   1.000
_cell.length_c   1.000
_cell.angle_alpha   90.00
_cell.angle_beta   90.00
_cell.angle_gamma   90.00
#
_symmetry.space_group_name_H-M   'P 1'
#
loop_
_entity.id
_entity.type
_entity.pdbx_description
1 polymer ?
#
loop_
_entity_poly.entity_id
_entity_poly.type
_entity_poly.pdbx_seq_one_letter_code
_entity_poly.pdbx_strand_id
1 'polypeptide(L)'
;MSSKPSEKRQVVRFAFYKLDSAWRRLSAERQASAKLEFGETIESFAGRLLLRPYGLVGIRGDCDFLLWQVAEDLDSVVALQTALNRTDLGAYLAVPYSYLAMTRRSIYEFPEAPGVGQPSRLVIRPSDARYLFVYPFIKTRGWYMLPKAERQVMMDEHVRIGRQYPSIRLNTTYSYGLDDQEFIVAFEGDSPADFLDLVMELRESKASSYTLRDTPTFTCVQMSLWDMLDTLGGAGSAQAVSRRPTRADGYTPVATLADLPAGTSRRVYVGGDAVALFNVNGTVHAVANRCTHARASLSEGTVDASRCAVTCPWHEGVFSLETGQVLGGPPSLPVATYRVKVEGDTVLVAPPGLIDAREPIAPRS
;
A
#
# COMPACT_ATOMS: atom_id res chain seq x y z
N MET A 1 -24.25 -24.93 -17.21
CA MET A 1 -24.08 -23.48 -17.09
C MET A 1 -23.53 -23.18 -15.71
N SER A 2 -22.22 -22.97 -15.57
CA SER A 2 -21.61 -22.61 -14.28
C SER A 2 -21.99 -21.16 -13.97
N SER A 3 -22.79 -20.94 -12.93
CA SER A 3 -23.14 -19.59 -12.48
C SER A 3 -21.87 -18.90 -11.99
N LYS A 4 -21.48 -17.79 -12.63
CA LYS A 4 -20.43 -16.90 -12.10
C LYS A 4 -20.78 -16.56 -10.64
N PRO A 5 -19.82 -16.62 -9.70
CA PRO A 5 -20.05 -16.18 -8.33
C PRO A 5 -20.62 -14.76 -8.36
N SER A 6 -21.73 -14.54 -7.65
CA SER A 6 -22.29 -13.21 -7.46
C SER A 6 -21.25 -12.35 -6.75
N GLU A 7 -20.60 -11.43 -7.47
CA GLU A 7 -19.64 -10.48 -6.90
C GLU A 7 -20.32 -9.69 -5.78
N LYS A 8 -19.89 -9.92 -4.53
CA LYS A 8 -20.39 -9.18 -3.37
C LYS A 8 -19.87 -7.74 -3.39
N ARG A 9 -20.66 -6.82 -2.83
CA ARG A 9 -20.19 -5.45 -2.57
C ARG A 9 -19.09 -5.50 -1.53
N GLN A 10 -18.13 -4.58 -1.64
CA GLN A 10 -17.06 -4.41 -0.68
C GLN A 10 -17.33 -3.19 0.18
N VAL A 11 -16.94 -3.29 1.46
CA VAL A 11 -16.82 -2.16 2.37
C VAL A 11 -15.49 -1.46 2.07
N VAL A 12 -15.52 -0.14 1.98
CA VAL A 12 -14.34 0.68 1.69
C VAL A 12 -14.22 1.75 2.76
N ARG A 13 -13.02 1.87 3.33
CA ARG A 13 -12.71 2.91 4.33
C ARG A 13 -11.43 3.65 3.94
N PHE A 14 -11.49 4.98 3.99
CA PHE A 14 -10.33 5.86 3.86
C PHE A 14 -10.04 6.46 5.23
N ALA A 15 -9.09 5.86 5.96
CA ALA A 15 -8.72 6.27 7.31
C ALA A 15 -7.46 7.14 7.29
N PHE A 16 -7.61 8.42 7.59
CA PHE A 16 -6.51 9.38 7.67
C PHE A 16 -6.04 9.52 9.11
N TYR A 17 -4.73 9.51 9.31
CA TYR A 17 -4.11 9.55 10.62
C TYR A 17 -3.25 10.78 10.78
N LYS A 18 -3.25 11.35 11.98
CA LYS A 18 -2.38 12.44 12.41
C LYS A 18 -1.55 11.99 13.60
N LEU A 19 -0.25 12.22 13.51
CA LEU A 19 0.72 11.90 14.55
C LEU A 19 0.81 13.05 15.55
N ASP A 20 0.71 12.71 16.84
CA ASP A 20 0.93 13.64 17.94
C ASP A 20 2.40 14.10 17.97
N SER A 21 2.62 15.39 18.23
CA SER A 21 3.97 15.97 18.36
C SER A 21 4.84 15.31 19.45
N ALA A 22 4.22 14.72 20.48
CA ALA A 22 4.88 13.99 21.55
C ALA A 22 5.68 12.79 21.05
N TRP A 23 5.24 12.17 19.96
CA TRP A 23 5.96 11.07 19.31
C TRP A 23 7.40 11.46 18.96
N ARG A 24 7.61 12.68 18.45
CA ARG A 24 8.93 13.16 18.01
C ARG A 24 9.92 13.36 19.16
N ARG A 25 9.44 13.37 20.41
CA ARG A 25 10.26 13.49 21.62
C ARG A 25 10.72 12.14 22.18
N LEU A 26 10.19 11.02 21.64
CA LEU A 26 10.62 9.69 22.03
C LEU A 26 12.03 9.39 21.50
N SER A 27 12.71 8.42 22.12
CA SER A 27 14.00 7.95 21.62
C SER A 27 13.85 7.23 20.28
N ALA A 28 14.92 7.24 19.49
CA ALA A 28 14.97 6.55 18.19
C ALA A 28 14.60 5.07 18.31
N GLU A 29 15.08 4.40 19.36
CA GLU A 29 14.81 2.99 19.62
C GLU A 29 13.33 2.72 19.88
N ARG A 30 12.68 3.56 20.69
CA ARG A 30 11.25 3.42 20.97
C ARG A 30 10.41 3.68 19.73
N GLN A 31 10.72 4.76 18.99
CA GLN A 31 10.01 5.08 17.75
C GLN A 31 10.06 3.92 16.76
N ALA A 32 11.25 3.36 16.54
CA ALA A 32 11.40 2.33 15.55
C ALA A 32 10.88 0.95 16.02
N SER A 33 10.89 0.63 17.34
CA SER A 33 10.18 -0.54 17.89
C SER A 33 8.66 -0.43 17.75
N ALA A 34 8.10 0.75 18.02
CA ALA A 34 6.66 0.99 17.91
C ALA A 34 6.18 1.03 16.45
N LYS A 35 7.00 1.54 15.52
CA LYS A 35 6.76 1.40 14.06
C LYS A 35 6.76 -0.07 13.63
N LEU A 36 7.68 -0.88 14.16
CA LEU A 36 7.74 -2.32 13.85
C LEU A 36 6.46 -3.02 14.29
N GLU A 37 6.07 -2.90 15.55
CA GLU A 37 4.83 -3.48 16.09
C GLU A 37 3.60 -3.05 15.28
N PHE A 38 3.49 -1.76 14.95
CA PHE A 38 2.36 -1.23 14.18
C PHE A 38 2.30 -1.81 12.77
N GLY A 39 3.43 -1.86 12.07
CA GLY A 39 3.46 -2.40 10.71
C GLY A 39 3.26 -3.91 10.68
N GLU A 40 3.83 -4.68 11.62
CA GLU A 40 3.58 -6.13 11.76
C GLU A 40 2.11 -6.42 12.08
N THR A 41 1.49 -5.56 12.91
CA THR A 41 0.05 -5.62 13.17
C THR A 41 -0.74 -5.45 11.88
N ILE A 42 -0.41 -4.47 11.03
CA ILE A 42 -1.07 -4.28 9.73
C ILE A 42 -0.87 -5.51 8.81
N GLU A 43 0.37 -5.99 8.70
CA GLU A 43 0.71 -7.17 7.87
C GLU A 43 -0.05 -8.42 8.34
N SER A 44 -0.34 -8.57 9.64
CA SER A 44 -1.13 -9.70 10.16
C SER A 44 -2.58 -9.75 9.66
N PHE A 45 -3.10 -8.66 9.10
CA PHE A 45 -4.41 -8.58 8.46
C PHE A 45 -4.36 -8.80 6.94
N ALA A 46 -3.18 -9.04 6.37
CA ALA A 46 -3.03 -9.40 4.96
C ALA A 46 -3.93 -10.61 4.62
N GLY A 47 -4.59 -10.54 3.47
CA GLY A 47 -5.54 -11.57 3.01
C GLY A 47 -6.95 -11.48 3.61
N ARG A 48 -7.16 -10.75 4.72
CA ARG A 48 -8.51 -10.41 5.22
C ARG A 48 -9.04 -9.10 4.64
N LEU A 49 -8.11 -8.19 4.38
CA LEU A 49 -8.36 -6.85 3.89
C LEU A 49 -7.38 -6.58 2.75
N LEU A 50 -7.84 -5.86 1.73
CA LEU A 50 -6.92 -5.10 0.89
C LEU A 50 -6.58 -3.81 1.64
N LEU A 51 -5.29 -3.57 1.83
CA LEU A 51 -4.76 -2.42 2.57
C LEU A 51 -3.71 -1.72 1.72
N ARG A 52 -3.93 -0.43 1.43
CA ARG A 52 -2.96 0.40 0.71
C ARG A 52 -2.56 1.62 1.53
N PRO A 53 -1.27 1.73 1.91
CA PRO A 53 -0.74 2.86 2.65
C PRO A 53 -0.34 4.01 1.72
N TYR A 54 -0.56 5.24 2.17
CA TYR A 54 -0.15 6.45 1.48
C TYR A 54 0.41 7.48 2.47
N GLY A 55 1.51 8.14 2.09
CA GLY A 55 2.09 9.24 2.87
C GLY A 55 1.46 10.59 2.53
N LEU A 56 1.28 11.44 3.55
CA LEU A 56 0.82 12.83 3.44
C LEU A 56 1.76 13.83 4.13
N VAL A 57 2.82 13.35 4.81
CA VAL A 57 3.84 14.20 5.46
C VAL A 57 4.39 15.22 4.46
N GLY A 58 4.31 16.52 4.82
CA GLY A 58 4.76 17.63 3.98
C GLY A 58 3.74 18.13 2.96
N ILE A 59 2.57 17.49 2.84
CA ILE A 59 1.50 17.87 1.91
C ILE A 59 0.34 18.54 2.64
N ARG A 60 -0.13 17.94 3.74
CA ARG A 60 -1.20 18.50 4.60
C ARG A 60 -0.72 18.65 6.05
N GLY A 61 -1.21 19.67 6.73
CA GLY A 61 -0.88 19.92 8.14
C GLY A 61 -1.64 19.03 9.12
N ASP A 62 -2.83 18.60 8.73
CA ASP A 62 -3.82 17.92 9.58
C ASP A 62 -3.83 16.39 9.42
N CYS A 63 -3.08 15.82 8.47
CA CYS A 63 -2.91 14.38 8.30
C CYS A 63 -1.46 14.06 7.90
N ASP A 64 -0.92 12.95 8.39
CA ASP A 64 0.44 12.48 8.06
C ASP A 64 0.43 11.23 7.15
N PHE A 65 -0.60 10.38 7.24
CA PHE A 65 -0.77 9.23 6.34
C PHE A 65 -2.23 8.77 6.20
N LEU A 66 -2.49 7.95 5.20
CA LEU A 66 -3.77 7.32 4.89
C LEU A 66 -3.58 5.80 4.80
N LEU A 67 -4.50 5.05 5.41
CA LEU A 67 -4.72 3.64 5.10
C LEU A 67 -6.02 3.51 4.32
N TRP A 68 -5.93 3.16 3.05
CA TRP A 68 -7.09 2.79 2.22
C TRP A 68 -7.39 1.30 2.43
N GLN A 69 -8.56 1.02 3.00
CA GLN A 69 -8.97 -0.31 3.45
C GLN A 69 -10.16 -0.77 2.60
N VAL A 70 -10.11 -2.00 2.08
CA VAL A 70 -11.21 -2.63 1.37
C VAL A 70 -11.43 -4.02 1.94
N ALA A 71 -12.66 -4.32 2.35
CA ALA A 71 -13.05 -5.54 3.05
C ALA A 71 -14.35 -6.12 2.46
N GLU A 72 -14.63 -7.39 2.74
CA GLU A 72 -15.94 -7.99 2.45
C GLU A 72 -17.00 -7.66 3.52
N ASP A 73 -16.56 -7.31 4.73
CA ASP A 73 -17.41 -7.03 5.89
C ASP A 73 -16.85 -5.88 6.75
N LEU A 74 -17.72 -5.31 7.58
CA LEU A 74 -17.37 -4.18 8.45
C LEU A 74 -16.58 -4.62 9.70
N ASP A 75 -16.79 -5.85 10.17
CA ASP A 75 -16.14 -6.38 11.37
C ASP A 75 -14.61 -6.45 11.19
N SER A 76 -14.15 -6.77 9.98
CA SER A 76 -12.74 -6.78 9.62
C SER A 76 -12.10 -5.39 9.73
N VAL A 77 -12.83 -4.34 9.38
CA VAL A 77 -12.39 -2.93 9.53
C VAL A 77 -12.31 -2.54 11.01
N VAL A 78 -13.30 -2.95 11.81
CA VAL A 78 -13.32 -2.70 13.27
C VAL A 78 -12.19 -3.46 13.97
N ALA A 79 -11.96 -4.73 13.59
CA ALA A 79 -10.91 -5.57 14.13
C ALA A 79 -9.52 -4.97 13.87
N LEU A 80 -9.26 -4.50 12.64
CA LEU A 80 -8.01 -3.81 12.32
C LEU A 80 -7.83 -2.56 13.18
N GLN A 81 -8.81 -1.65 13.20
CA GLN A 81 -8.69 -0.42 13.99
C GLN A 81 -8.45 -0.71 15.47
N THR A 82 -9.13 -1.71 16.02
CA THR A 82 -8.97 -2.14 17.42
C THR A 82 -7.56 -2.65 17.68
N ALA A 83 -6.98 -3.44 16.76
CA ALA A 83 -5.61 -3.92 16.87
C ALA A 83 -4.60 -2.77 16.78
N LEU A 84 -4.77 -1.84 15.84
CA LEU A 84 -3.89 -0.68 15.70
C LEU A 84 -3.89 0.20 16.94
N ASN A 85 -5.06 0.44 17.54
CA ASN A 85 -5.20 1.25 18.76
C ASN A 85 -4.52 0.60 19.98
N ARG A 86 -4.17 -0.69 19.95
CA ARG A 86 -3.47 -1.39 21.03
C ARG A 86 -1.94 -1.30 20.94
N THR A 87 -1.40 -0.88 19.81
CA THR A 87 0.05 -0.74 19.60
C THR A 87 0.59 0.53 20.29
N ASP A 88 1.89 0.58 20.59
CA ASP A 88 2.51 1.77 21.22
C ASP A 88 2.40 3.01 20.30
N LEU A 89 2.59 2.84 18.98
CA LEU A 89 2.38 3.93 18.01
C LEU A 89 0.91 4.37 17.95
N GLY A 90 -0.04 3.44 18.08
CA GLY A 90 -1.48 3.74 18.10
C GLY A 90 -1.88 4.78 19.14
N ALA A 91 -1.21 4.82 20.29
CA ALA A 91 -1.46 5.80 21.35
C ALA A 91 -1.13 7.25 20.96
N TYR A 92 -0.34 7.45 19.90
CA TYR A 92 0.06 8.76 19.38
C TYR A 92 -0.67 9.13 18.08
N LEU A 93 -1.66 8.35 17.67
CA LEU A 93 -2.39 8.57 16.43
C LEU A 93 -3.81 9.07 16.69
N ALA A 94 -4.13 10.23 16.15
CA ALA A 94 -5.51 10.67 15.97
C ALA A 94 -6.01 10.23 14.58
N VAL A 95 -7.32 10.02 14.45
CA VAL A 95 -7.98 9.74 13.16
C VAL A 95 -8.88 10.93 12.80
N PRO A 96 -8.31 12.05 12.30
CA PRO A 96 -9.08 13.27 12.02
C PRO A 96 -10.16 13.07 10.94
N TYR A 97 -9.95 12.13 10.02
CA TYR A 97 -10.93 11.79 8.98
C TYR A 97 -10.99 10.28 8.79
N SER A 98 -12.22 9.75 8.72
CA SER A 98 -12.48 8.34 8.46
C SER A 98 -13.74 8.23 7.62
N TYR A 99 -13.57 8.07 6.32
CA TYR A 99 -14.71 7.98 5.41
C TYR A 99 -15.10 6.53 5.14
N LEU A 100 -16.33 6.16 5.53
CA LEU A 100 -16.89 4.83 5.29
C LEU A 100 -17.80 4.85 4.06
N ALA A 101 -17.59 3.90 3.16
CA ALA A 101 -18.37 3.76 1.93
C ALA A 101 -18.50 2.29 1.52
N MET A 102 -19.29 2.02 0.47
CA MET A 102 -19.39 0.72 -0.17
C MET A 102 -19.30 0.81 -1.69
N THR A 103 -18.84 -0.26 -2.33
CA THR A 103 -18.91 -0.39 -3.78
C THR A 103 -20.35 -0.58 -4.24
N ARG A 104 -20.71 0.08 -5.34
CA ARG A 104 -22.05 -0.01 -5.94
C ARG A 104 -21.98 0.32 -7.42
N ARG A 105 -22.83 -0.33 -8.23
CA ARG A 105 -23.02 0.04 -9.64
C ARG A 105 -23.68 1.41 -9.73
N SER A 106 -23.18 2.23 -10.66
CA SER A 106 -23.79 3.51 -11.02
C SER A 106 -25.24 3.32 -11.45
N ILE A 107 -26.10 4.28 -11.09
CA ILE A 107 -27.48 4.36 -11.58
C ILE A 107 -27.57 5.00 -12.97
N TYR A 108 -26.50 5.69 -13.39
CA TYR A 108 -26.36 6.30 -14.71
C TYR A 108 -25.66 5.34 -15.65
N GLU A 109 -26.10 5.36 -16.90
CA GLU A 109 -25.63 4.51 -17.97
C GLU A 109 -24.71 5.31 -18.87
N PHE A 110 -23.52 4.78 -19.16
CA PHE A 110 -22.53 5.47 -20.00
C PHE A 110 -22.15 4.54 -21.16
N PRO A 111 -22.42 4.90 -22.42
CA PRO A 111 -22.06 4.08 -23.58
C PRO A 111 -20.57 3.79 -23.61
N GLU A 112 -20.20 2.53 -23.87
CA GLU A 112 -18.82 2.07 -23.92
C GLU A 112 -18.09 2.62 -25.16
N ALA A 113 -16.77 2.79 -25.04
CA ALA A 113 -15.92 2.83 -26.22
C ALA A 113 -15.81 1.38 -26.77
N PRO A 114 -15.93 1.16 -28.09
CA PRO A 114 -15.85 -0.18 -28.67
C PRO A 114 -14.59 -0.93 -28.23
N GLY A 115 -14.73 -2.17 -27.74
CA GLY A 115 -13.61 -3.08 -27.46
C GLY A 115 -13.05 -3.06 -26.03
N VAL A 116 -13.55 -2.20 -25.12
CA VAL A 116 -13.12 -2.15 -23.72
C VAL A 116 -14.24 -2.69 -22.82
N GLY A 117 -14.20 -3.97 -22.48
CA GLY A 117 -15.16 -4.55 -21.54
C GLY A 117 -15.09 -3.86 -20.18
N GLN A 118 -16.22 -3.56 -19.55
CA GLN A 118 -16.24 -2.95 -18.21
C GLN A 118 -15.64 -3.90 -17.16
N PRO A 119 -14.55 -3.53 -16.48
CA PRO A 119 -14.19 -4.20 -15.23
C PRO A 119 -15.32 -3.98 -14.23
N SER A 120 -15.62 -5.00 -13.41
CA SER A 120 -16.68 -4.89 -12.42
C SER A 120 -16.40 -3.74 -11.45
N ARG A 121 -17.34 -2.80 -11.34
CA ARG A 121 -17.29 -1.71 -10.35
C ARG A 121 -17.71 -2.15 -8.94
N LEU A 122 -17.95 -3.44 -8.74
CA LEU A 122 -18.26 -4.01 -7.42
C LEU A 122 -16.99 -4.41 -6.66
N VAL A 123 -15.87 -4.59 -7.36
CA VAL A 123 -14.60 -4.98 -6.77
C VAL A 123 -13.56 -3.90 -7.03
N ILE A 124 -13.04 -3.29 -5.97
CA ILE A 124 -11.94 -2.34 -6.05
C ILE A 124 -10.67 -3.09 -6.46
N ARG A 125 -10.02 -2.57 -7.51
CA ARG A 125 -8.71 -3.01 -7.99
C ARG A 125 -7.83 -1.79 -8.13
N PRO A 126 -7.15 -1.38 -7.05
CA PRO A 126 -6.32 -0.18 -7.08
C PRO A 126 -5.25 -0.30 -8.18
N SER A 127 -4.92 0.81 -8.84
CA SER A 127 -3.82 0.83 -9.81
C SER A 127 -2.49 1.07 -9.13
N ASP A 128 -1.39 0.95 -9.87
CA ASP A 128 -0.08 1.25 -9.33
C ASP A 128 0.33 2.73 -9.44
N ALA A 129 -0.64 3.61 -9.69
CA ALA A 129 -0.39 5.03 -9.83
C ALA A 129 0.24 5.63 -8.56
N ARG A 130 1.15 6.57 -8.76
CA ARG A 130 1.94 7.21 -7.69
C ARG A 130 1.10 8.06 -6.75
N TYR A 131 0.02 8.68 -7.23
CA TYR A 131 -0.81 9.57 -6.44
C TYR A 131 -2.25 9.07 -6.31
N LEU A 132 -2.82 9.32 -5.14
CA LEU A 132 -4.23 9.12 -4.85
C LEU A 132 -4.84 10.45 -4.37
N PHE A 133 -5.89 10.90 -5.03
CA PHE A 133 -6.65 12.09 -4.67
C PHE A 133 -8.01 11.67 -4.13
N VAL A 134 -8.29 11.97 -2.86
CA VAL A 134 -9.52 11.52 -2.18
C VAL A 134 -10.28 12.73 -1.66
N TYR A 135 -11.59 12.76 -1.86
CA TYR A 135 -12.46 13.74 -1.20
C TYR A 135 -13.88 13.20 -1.02
N PRO A 136 -14.58 13.62 0.05
CA PRO A 136 -16.00 13.38 0.18
C PRO A 136 -16.78 14.20 -0.83
N PHE A 137 -17.97 13.75 -1.20
CA PHE A 137 -18.83 14.47 -2.14
C PHE A 137 -20.28 14.40 -1.69
N ILE A 138 -20.92 15.57 -1.66
CA ILE A 138 -22.32 15.74 -1.28
C ILE A 138 -22.99 16.61 -2.33
N LYS A 139 -24.14 16.16 -2.84
CA LYS A 139 -24.99 16.95 -3.72
C LYS A 139 -26.02 17.75 -2.91
N THR A 140 -26.49 18.86 -3.49
CA THR A 140 -27.62 19.59 -2.94
C THR A 140 -28.90 18.77 -3.08
N ARG A 141 -29.90 19.03 -2.23
CA ARG A 141 -31.22 18.36 -2.33
C ARG A 141 -31.89 18.57 -3.69
N GLY A 142 -31.65 19.73 -4.32
CA GLY A 142 -32.15 20.04 -5.65
C GLY A 142 -31.76 19.00 -6.71
N TRP A 143 -30.57 18.40 -6.60
CA TRP A 143 -30.14 17.32 -7.50
C TRP A 143 -31.12 16.15 -7.49
N TYR A 144 -31.53 15.70 -6.30
CA TYR A 144 -32.38 14.53 -6.14
C TYR A 144 -33.84 14.75 -6.54
N MET A 145 -34.26 16.01 -6.62
CA MET A 145 -35.60 16.38 -7.10
C MET A 145 -35.70 16.35 -8.63
N LEU A 146 -34.56 16.32 -9.34
CA LEU A 146 -34.54 16.27 -10.80
C LEU A 146 -34.90 14.87 -11.32
N PRO A 147 -35.66 14.79 -12.43
CA PRO A 147 -35.85 13.55 -13.17
C PRO A 147 -34.52 12.88 -13.51
N LYS A 148 -34.48 11.53 -13.50
CA LYS A 148 -33.26 10.76 -13.82
C LYS A 148 -32.67 11.16 -15.18
N ALA A 149 -33.52 11.43 -16.18
CA ALA A 149 -33.09 11.80 -17.53
C ALA A 149 -32.30 13.12 -17.55
N GLU A 150 -32.72 14.14 -16.78
CA GLU A 150 -32.00 15.41 -16.68
C GLU A 150 -30.66 15.23 -15.97
N ARG A 151 -30.63 14.42 -14.91
CA ARG A 151 -29.37 14.05 -14.24
C ARG A 151 -28.45 13.27 -15.18
N GLN A 152 -28.98 12.38 -16.00
CA GLN A 152 -28.21 11.61 -16.98
C GLN A 152 -27.50 12.54 -17.97
N VAL A 153 -28.20 13.50 -18.56
CA VAL A 153 -27.60 14.48 -19.49
C VAL A 153 -26.43 15.24 -18.86
N MET A 154 -26.57 15.68 -17.60
CA MET A 154 -25.49 16.35 -16.88
C MET A 154 -24.33 15.40 -16.54
N MET A 155 -24.63 14.13 -16.24
CA MET A 155 -23.60 13.13 -16.01
C MET A 155 -22.88 12.70 -17.30
N ASP A 156 -23.54 12.74 -18.45
CA ASP A 156 -22.91 12.49 -19.76
C ASP A 156 -21.88 13.58 -20.09
N GLU A 157 -22.22 14.85 -19.81
CA GLU A 157 -21.26 15.97 -19.87
C GLU A 157 -20.07 15.73 -18.92
N HIS A 158 -20.35 15.42 -17.65
CA HIS A 158 -19.32 15.16 -16.64
C HIS A 158 -18.36 14.02 -17.06
N VAL A 159 -18.90 12.91 -17.57
CA VAL A 159 -18.10 11.78 -18.05
C VAL A 159 -17.33 12.13 -19.32
N ARG A 160 -17.91 12.92 -20.24
CA ARG A 160 -17.19 13.40 -21.43
C ARG A 160 -15.97 14.24 -21.04
N ILE A 161 -16.09 15.13 -20.05
CA ILE A 161 -14.96 15.87 -19.49
C ILE A 161 -13.92 14.90 -18.92
N GLY A 162 -14.32 13.98 -18.03
CA GLY A 162 -13.40 13.01 -17.43
C GLY A 162 -12.65 12.15 -18.45
N ARG A 163 -13.28 11.78 -19.57
CA ARG A 163 -12.65 11.00 -20.65
C ARG A 163 -11.53 11.73 -21.38
N GLN A 164 -11.43 13.06 -21.25
CA GLN A 164 -10.31 13.84 -21.80
C GLN A 164 -9.01 13.63 -21.01
N TYR A 165 -9.10 13.07 -19.78
CA TYR A 165 -7.97 12.84 -18.87
C TYR A 165 -7.77 11.34 -18.60
N PRO A 166 -7.36 10.54 -19.62
CA PRO A 166 -7.25 9.08 -19.49
C PRO A 166 -6.14 8.63 -18.51
N SER A 167 -5.21 9.52 -18.16
CA SER A 167 -4.18 9.30 -17.14
C SER A 167 -4.73 9.25 -15.71
N ILE A 168 -5.97 9.73 -15.50
CA ILE A 168 -6.63 9.78 -14.20
C ILE A 168 -7.71 8.70 -14.12
N ARG A 169 -7.51 7.73 -13.25
CA ARG A 169 -8.45 6.64 -13.01
C ARG A 169 -9.34 6.95 -11.82
N LEU A 170 -10.66 6.87 -12.01
CA LEU A 170 -11.65 7.10 -10.95
C LEU A 170 -12.11 5.81 -10.26
N ASN A 171 -12.15 5.85 -8.93
CA ASN A 171 -12.83 4.90 -8.05
C ASN A 171 -13.90 5.63 -7.22
N THR A 172 -15.17 5.44 -7.58
CA THR A 172 -16.30 6.02 -6.82
C THR A 172 -16.93 4.99 -5.89
N THR A 173 -17.12 5.37 -4.64
CA THR A 173 -17.82 4.58 -3.61
C THR A 173 -18.94 5.40 -2.98
N TYR A 174 -19.91 4.74 -2.35
CA TYR A 174 -21.18 5.33 -1.92
C TYR A 174 -21.36 5.20 -0.41
N SER A 175 -21.77 6.27 0.26
CA SER A 175 -21.84 6.34 1.72
C SER A 175 -23.26 6.63 2.26
N TYR A 176 -24.27 6.61 1.39
CA TYR A 176 -25.67 6.87 1.76
C TYR A 176 -26.12 6.04 2.97
N GLY A 177 -26.41 6.71 4.08
CA GLY A 177 -26.87 6.10 5.33
C GLY A 177 -25.77 5.36 6.11
N LEU A 178 -24.53 5.37 5.64
CA LEU A 178 -23.36 4.79 6.30
C LEU A 178 -22.49 5.87 6.96
N ASP A 179 -22.46 7.07 6.39
CA ASP A 179 -21.62 8.19 6.81
C ASP A 179 -22.23 9.53 6.34
N ASP A 180 -21.60 10.65 6.70
CA ASP A 180 -22.12 12.01 6.47
C ASP A 180 -22.14 12.44 4.99
N GLN A 181 -21.23 11.88 4.18
CA GLN A 181 -21.18 12.15 2.74
C GLN A 181 -22.06 11.20 1.93
N GLU A 182 -22.29 11.53 0.66
CA GLU A 182 -23.04 10.65 -0.24
C GLU A 182 -22.10 9.77 -1.07
N PHE A 183 -20.95 10.31 -1.44
CA PHE A 183 -19.91 9.61 -2.18
C PHE A 183 -18.54 9.86 -1.57
N ILE A 184 -17.65 8.89 -1.71
CA ILE A 184 -16.22 9.12 -1.68
C ILE A 184 -15.69 8.90 -3.09
N VAL A 185 -15.03 9.91 -3.62
CA VAL A 185 -14.36 9.85 -4.92
C VAL A 185 -12.86 9.78 -4.67
N ALA A 186 -12.24 8.74 -5.22
CA ALA A 186 -10.82 8.49 -5.11
C ALA A 186 -10.24 8.36 -6.53
N PHE A 187 -9.33 9.25 -6.89
CA PHE A 187 -8.70 9.29 -8.21
C PHE A 187 -7.26 8.82 -8.09
N GLU A 188 -6.84 7.90 -8.94
CA GLU A 188 -5.48 7.39 -9.04
C GLU A 188 -4.83 7.96 -10.30
N GLY A 189 -3.60 8.47 -10.20
CA GLY A 189 -2.86 8.98 -11.35
C GLY A 189 -1.39 9.31 -11.04
N ASP A 190 -0.58 9.52 -12.07
CA ASP A 190 0.85 9.81 -11.92
C ASP A 190 1.19 11.30 -12.04
N SER A 191 0.21 12.13 -12.41
CA SER A 191 0.37 13.58 -12.60
C SER A 191 -0.65 14.36 -11.75
N PRO A 192 -0.19 15.07 -10.70
CA PRO A 192 -1.05 16.00 -9.97
C PRO A 192 -1.52 17.18 -10.82
N ALA A 193 -0.77 17.55 -11.87
CA ALA A 193 -1.17 18.60 -12.81
C ALA A 193 -2.40 18.17 -13.61
N ASP A 194 -2.41 16.96 -14.16
CA ASP A 194 -3.55 16.43 -14.92
C ASP A 194 -4.81 16.36 -14.05
N PHE A 195 -4.66 15.97 -12.78
CA PHE A 195 -5.77 15.94 -11.85
C PHE A 195 -6.27 17.35 -11.50
N LEU A 196 -5.36 18.33 -11.35
CA LEU A 196 -5.71 19.73 -11.12
C LEU A 196 -6.54 20.28 -12.30
N ASP A 197 -6.07 20.09 -13.52
CA ASP A 197 -6.75 20.55 -14.74
C ASP A 197 -8.11 19.87 -14.91
N LEU A 198 -8.19 18.56 -14.69
CA LEU A 198 -9.45 17.80 -14.69
C LEU A 198 -10.47 18.41 -13.72
N VAL A 199 -10.06 18.66 -12.47
CA VAL A 199 -10.98 19.20 -11.46
C VAL A 199 -11.38 20.64 -11.82
N MET A 200 -10.47 21.46 -12.37
CA MET A 200 -10.81 22.79 -12.88
C MET A 200 -11.88 22.73 -13.97
N GLU A 201 -11.75 21.87 -14.97
CA GLU A 201 -12.75 21.74 -16.04
C GLU A 201 -14.08 21.18 -15.50
N LEU A 202 -14.04 20.21 -14.58
CA LEU A 202 -15.25 19.66 -13.94
C LEU A 202 -16.03 20.71 -13.15
N ARG A 203 -15.37 21.76 -12.62
CA ARG A 203 -16.03 22.87 -11.92
C ARG A 203 -16.94 23.68 -12.84
N GLU A 204 -16.67 23.71 -14.13
CA GLU A 204 -17.47 24.45 -15.11
C GLU A 204 -18.69 23.66 -15.61
N SER A 205 -18.75 22.35 -15.35
CA SER A 205 -19.87 21.49 -15.77
C SER A 205 -21.20 21.86 -15.10
N LYS A 206 -22.34 21.63 -15.77
CA LYS A 206 -23.67 21.93 -15.18
C LYS A 206 -23.92 21.15 -13.89
N ALA A 207 -23.41 19.93 -13.80
CA ALA A 207 -23.51 19.08 -12.61
C ALA A 207 -22.84 19.70 -11.38
N SER A 208 -21.85 20.59 -11.55
CA SER A 208 -21.10 21.22 -10.46
C SER A 208 -21.97 22.19 -9.65
N SER A 209 -22.98 22.81 -10.27
CA SER A 209 -23.94 23.71 -9.62
C SER A 209 -24.77 23.03 -8.52
N TYR A 210 -24.79 21.70 -8.50
CA TYR A 210 -25.44 20.89 -7.48
C TYR A 210 -24.48 20.33 -6.43
N THR A 211 -23.23 20.78 -6.37
CA THR A 211 -22.28 20.35 -5.34
C THR A 211 -22.50 21.15 -4.06
N LEU A 212 -22.81 20.45 -2.96
CA LEU A 212 -22.95 21.06 -1.63
C LEU A 212 -21.62 21.10 -0.88
N ARG A 213 -20.88 19.99 -0.91
CA ARG A 213 -19.57 19.87 -0.25
C ARG A 213 -18.73 18.86 -0.99
N ASP A 214 -17.49 19.22 -1.28
CA ASP A 214 -16.50 18.32 -1.85
C ASP A 214 -15.08 18.50 -1.28
N THR A 215 -15.04 19.04 -0.06
CA THR A 215 -13.84 19.26 0.74
C THR A 215 -14.01 18.60 2.11
N PRO A 216 -12.91 18.28 2.81
CA PRO A 216 -11.50 18.48 2.41
C PRO A 216 -11.01 17.52 1.32
N THR A 217 -10.08 17.99 0.49
CA THR A 217 -9.40 17.18 -0.55
C THR A 217 -8.02 16.75 -0.10
N PHE A 218 -7.71 15.46 -0.27
CA PHE A 218 -6.45 14.86 0.14
C PHE A 218 -5.65 14.41 -1.07
N THR A 219 -4.46 14.96 -1.24
CA THR A 219 -3.44 14.44 -2.15
C THR A 219 -2.52 13.52 -1.37
N CYS A 220 -2.42 12.27 -1.78
CA CYS A 220 -1.69 11.23 -1.08
C CYS A 220 -0.64 10.61 -2.01
N VAL A 221 0.54 10.30 -1.47
CA VAL A 221 1.63 9.66 -2.24
C VAL A 221 1.66 8.18 -1.89
N GLN A 222 1.57 7.33 -2.91
CA GLN A 222 1.64 5.89 -2.75
C GLN A 222 3.02 5.51 -2.21
N MET A 223 3.03 4.69 -1.17
CA MET A 223 4.24 4.21 -0.50
C MET A 223 4.08 2.74 -0.14
N SER A 224 5.18 2.08 0.20
CA SER A 224 5.07 0.82 0.93
C SER A 224 4.63 1.08 2.37
N LEU A 225 4.11 0.02 3.03
CA LEU A 225 4.13 -0.20 4.48
C LEU A 225 5.08 0.73 5.23
N TRP A 226 6.32 0.44 4.93
CA TRP A 226 7.44 0.76 5.77
C TRP A 226 8.06 2.09 5.40
N ASP A 227 8.03 2.47 4.11
CA ASP A 227 8.33 3.84 3.71
C ASP A 227 7.41 4.84 4.38
N MET A 228 6.10 4.55 4.40
CA MET A 228 5.12 5.40 5.06
C MET A 228 5.44 5.55 6.56
N LEU A 229 5.70 4.45 7.26
CA LEU A 229 6.07 4.47 8.68
C LEU A 229 7.40 5.20 8.93
N ASP A 230 8.37 5.06 8.03
CA ASP A 230 9.66 5.75 8.10
C ASP A 230 9.50 7.28 8.00
N THR A 231 8.44 7.78 7.34
CA THR A 231 8.14 9.23 7.30
C THR A 231 7.69 9.82 8.64
N LEU A 232 7.25 9.01 9.61
CA LEU A 232 6.66 9.46 10.88
C LEU A 232 7.70 9.94 11.92
N GLY A 233 8.75 10.65 11.48
CA GLY A 233 9.80 11.22 12.32
C GLY A 233 10.93 10.27 12.72
N GLY A 234 12.07 10.85 13.12
CA GLY A 234 13.23 10.16 13.71
C GLY A 234 14.02 9.24 12.76
N ALA A 235 14.86 8.41 13.39
CA ALA A 235 15.53 7.26 12.80
C ALA A 235 14.54 6.37 12.01
N GLY A 236 14.95 5.86 10.83
CA GLY A 236 14.14 4.90 10.06
C GLY A 236 13.89 3.61 10.84
N SER A 237 12.85 2.84 10.51
CA SER A 237 12.58 1.50 11.09
C SER A 237 13.82 0.59 11.05
N ALA A 238 14.64 0.77 10.01
CA ALA A 238 16.01 0.31 9.86
C ALA A 238 16.86 0.32 11.15
N GLN A 239 16.74 1.36 11.98
CA GLN A 239 17.59 1.59 13.14
C GLN A 239 17.12 0.88 14.43
N ALA A 240 15.85 0.50 14.61
CA ALA A 240 15.44 -0.31 15.79
C ALA A 240 15.73 -1.80 15.66
N VAL A 241 15.71 -2.34 14.43
CA VAL A 241 15.83 -3.80 14.25
C VAL A 241 17.28 -4.29 14.33
N SER A 242 18.26 -3.38 14.41
CA SER A 242 19.64 -3.74 14.74
C SER A 242 19.77 -4.06 16.23
N ARG A 243 19.28 -5.24 16.64
CA ARG A 243 19.52 -5.79 17.99
C ARG A 243 20.11 -7.19 18.01
N ARG A 244 20.53 -7.69 16.86
CA ARG A 244 21.45 -8.82 16.80
C ARG A 244 22.75 -8.27 16.24
N PRO A 245 23.80 -8.06 17.06
CA PRO A 245 25.05 -7.54 16.53
C PRO A 245 25.51 -8.47 15.41
N THR A 246 25.90 -7.87 14.29
CA THR A 246 26.60 -8.63 13.25
C THR A 246 27.76 -9.35 13.92
N ARG A 247 27.77 -10.67 13.79
CA ARG A 247 28.83 -11.52 14.33
C ARG A 247 30.15 -11.14 13.67
N ALA A 248 31.26 -11.54 14.29
CA ALA A 248 32.60 -11.28 13.77
C ALA A 248 32.83 -11.85 12.35
N ASP A 249 31.99 -12.79 11.91
CA ASP A 249 32.00 -13.37 10.57
C ASP A 249 31.15 -12.61 9.54
N GLY A 250 30.59 -11.45 9.90
CA GLY A 250 29.78 -10.61 9.01
C GLY A 250 28.31 -11.00 8.91
N TYR A 251 27.86 -12.00 9.65
CA TYR A 251 26.47 -12.45 9.63
C TYR A 251 25.64 -11.90 10.78
N THR A 252 24.44 -11.46 10.47
CA THR A 252 23.44 -10.99 11.44
C THR A 252 22.39 -12.09 11.60
N PRO A 253 22.17 -12.65 12.80
CA PRO A 253 21.03 -13.52 13.02
C PRO A 253 19.74 -12.69 12.88
N VAL A 254 18.71 -13.22 12.25
CA VAL A 254 17.55 -12.40 11.83
C VAL A 254 16.18 -13.04 12.07
N ALA A 255 16.11 -14.37 12.11
CA ALA A 255 14.88 -15.13 12.36
C ALA A 255 15.23 -16.52 12.88
N THR A 256 14.23 -17.27 13.35
CA THR A 256 14.32 -18.74 13.49
C THR A 256 13.70 -19.44 12.28
N LEU A 257 13.87 -20.75 12.12
CA LEU A 257 13.15 -21.52 11.10
C LEU A 257 11.64 -21.58 11.38
N ALA A 258 11.23 -21.52 12.66
CA ALA A 258 9.82 -21.46 13.03
C ALA A 258 9.16 -20.15 12.58
N ASP A 259 9.93 -19.06 12.55
CA ASP A 259 9.53 -17.76 12.02
C ASP A 259 9.36 -17.72 10.49
N LEU A 260 9.92 -18.70 9.78
CA LEU A 260 9.93 -18.79 8.31
C LEU A 260 9.69 -20.25 7.84
N PRO A 261 8.48 -20.80 8.00
CA PRO A 261 8.13 -22.14 7.50
C PRO A 261 8.34 -22.28 5.99
N ALA A 262 8.47 -23.52 5.50
CA ALA A 262 8.60 -23.80 4.07
C ALA A 262 7.43 -23.23 3.26
N GLY A 263 7.73 -22.54 2.16
CA GLY A 263 6.75 -21.86 1.30
C GLY A 263 6.37 -20.45 1.77
N THR A 264 6.95 -19.96 2.88
CA THR A 264 6.66 -18.62 3.41
C THR A 264 7.78 -17.62 3.13
N SER A 265 7.46 -16.35 3.30
CA SER A 265 8.39 -15.23 3.25
C SER A 265 8.34 -14.46 4.56
N ARG A 266 9.44 -13.78 4.88
CA ARG A 266 9.51 -12.89 6.05
C ARG A 266 10.41 -11.70 5.78
N ARG A 267 10.02 -10.55 6.29
CA ARG A 267 10.84 -9.36 6.23
C ARG A 267 11.81 -9.28 7.40
N VAL A 268 13.06 -9.23 6.99
CA VAL A 268 14.35 -9.01 7.62
C VAL A 268 14.80 -7.59 7.88
N TYR A 269 15.74 -7.35 8.81
CA TYR A 269 16.64 -6.21 8.71
C TYR A 269 18.10 -6.61 8.96
N VAL A 270 19.01 -6.10 8.13
CA VAL A 270 20.46 -6.33 8.23
C VAL A 270 21.17 -5.01 7.96
N GLY A 271 21.96 -4.50 8.92
CA GLY A 271 22.67 -3.22 8.74
C GLY A 271 21.76 -2.01 8.47
N GLY A 272 20.47 -2.10 8.82
CA GLY A 272 19.46 -1.10 8.49
C GLY A 272 18.72 -1.33 7.17
N ASP A 273 19.21 -2.24 6.31
CA ASP A 273 18.50 -2.59 5.09
C ASP A 273 17.36 -3.57 5.37
N ALA A 274 16.19 -3.31 4.78
CA ALA A 274 15.09 -4.26 4.78
C ALA A 274 15.40 -5.41 3.78
N VAL A 275 15.41 -6.64 4.29
CA VAL A 275 15.75 -7.85 3.51
C VAL A 275 14.52 -8.75 3.45
N ALA A 276 14.16 -9.29 2.29
CA ALA A 276 13.10 -10.29 2.16
C ALA A 276 13.72 -11.68 2.25
N LEU A 277 13.35 -12.45 3.27
CA LEU A 277 13.61 -13.89 3.34
C LEU A 277 12.51 -14.65 2.62
N PHE A 278 12.88 -15.72 1.92
CA PHE A 278 11.97 -16.66 1.28
C PHE A 278 12.43 -18.07 1.57
N ASN A 279 11.56 -18.93 2.07
CA ASN A 279 11.85 -20.36 2.22
C ASN A 279 11.24 -21.14 1.07
N VAL A 280 12.04 -21.43 0.06
CA VAL A 280 11.64 -22.14 -1.16
C VAL A 280 12.03 -23.60 -1.04
N ASN A 281 11.05 -24.50 -0.92
CA ASN A 281 11.28 -25.95 -0.79
C ASN A 281 12.27 -26.33 0.33
N GLY A 282 12.31 -25.58 1.43
CA GLY A 282 13.23 -25.81 2.55
C GLY A 282 14.55 -25.04 2.46
N THR A 283 14.84 -24.39 1.34
CA THR A 283 16.04 -23.55 1.15
C THR A 283 15.70 -22.09 1.38
N VAL A 284 16.45 -21.42 2.27
CA VAL A 284 16.24 -20.00 2.57
C VAL A 284 17.05 -19.12 1.63
N HIS A 285 16.37 -18.20 0.96
CA HIS A 285 16.94 -17.17 0.10
C HIS A 285 16.69 -15.79 0.71
N ALA A 286 17.58 -14.84 0.43
CA ALA A 286 17.44 -13.48 0.89
C ALA A 286 17.78 -12.47 -0.21
N VAL A 287 16.88 -11.51 -0.43
CA VAL A 287 17.06 -10.41 -1.40
C VAL A 287 16.69 -9.08 -0.77
N ALA A 288 17.07 -7.96 -1.38
CA ALA A 288 16.59 -6.65 -0.96
C ALA A 288 15.05 -6.65 -0.98
N ASN A 289 14.42 -6.21 0.11
CA ASN A 289 12.96 -6.27 0.20
C ASN A 289 12.26 -5.26 -0.72
N ARG A 290 12.99 -4.34 -1.35
CA ARG A 290 12.42 -3.28 -2.17
C ARG A 290 12.53 -3.64 -3.64
N CYS A 291 11.38 -3.72 -4.29
CA CYS A 291 11.32 -3.83 -5.75
C CYS A 291 12.03 -2.64 -6.40
N THR A 292 12.93 -2.90 -7.35
CA THR A 292 13.67 -1.86 -8.06
C THR A 292 12.82 -1.01 -9.01
N HIS A 293 11.56 -1.41 -9.28
CA HIS A 293 10.63 -0.62 -10.12
C HIS A 293 9.95 0.49 -9.31
N ALA A 294 9.11 0.12 -8.33
CA ALA A 294 8.30 1.06 -7.57
C ALA A 294 8.42 0.86 -6.05
N ARG A 295 9.48 0.19 -5.57
CA ARG A 295 9.79 0.01 -4.13
C ARG A 295 8.77 -0.81 -3.31
N ALA A 296 7.88 -1.54 -3.99
CA ALA A 296 7.02 -2.55 -3.38
C ALA A 296 7.80 -3.50 -2.45
N SER A 297 7.15 -3.95 -1.38
CA SER A 297 7.68 -4.94 -0.45
C SER A 297 7.66 -6.33 -1.10
N LEU A 298 8.84 -6.88 -1.42
CA LEU A 298 8.95 -8.18 -2.08
C LEU A 298 8.59 -9.34 -1.14
N SER A 299 8.75 -9.20 0.17
CA SER A 299 8.28 -10.21 1.13
C SER A 299 6.76 -10.42 1.08
N GLU A 300 6.00 -9.46 0.55
CA GLU A 300 4.55 -9.56 0.31
C GLU A 300 4.22 -10.12 -1.08
N GLY A 301 5.24 -10.44 -1.90
CA GLY A 301 5.08 -10.99 -3.24
C GLY A 301 4.70 -12.47 -3.26
N THR A 302 4.25 -12.94 -4.42
CA THR A 302 3.90 -14.36 -4.64
C THR A 302 5.12 -15.16 -5.09
N VAL A 303 5.43 -16.25 -4.39
CA VAL A 303 6.59 -17.10 -4.71
C VAL A 303 6.21 -18.19 -5.72
N ASP A 304 6.99 -18.31 -6.79
CA ASP A 304 7.02 -19.46 -7.67
C ASP A 304 8.19 -20.36 -7.27
N ALA A 305 7.86 -21.44 -6.55
CA ALA A 305 8.85 -22.39 -6.06
C ALA A 305 9.52 -23.21 -7.18
N SER A 306 8.88 -23.36 -8.34
CA SER A 306 9.43 -24.10 -9.48
C SER A 306 10.51 -23.31 -10.21
N ARG A 307 10.38 -21.98 -10.20
CA ARG A 307 11.34 -21.04 -10.82
C ARG A 307 12.29 -20.39 -9.82
N CYS A 308 12.16 -20.71 -8.53
CA CYS A 308 12.82 -20.01 -7.43
C CYS A 308 12.75 -18.48 -7.59
N ALA A 309 11.53 -17.98 -7.75
CA ALA A 309 11.28 -16.59 -8.11
C ALA A 309 10.18 -15.96 -7.26
N VAL A 310 10.23 -14.65 -7.07
CA VAL A 310 9.16 -13.86 -6.45
C VAL A 310 8.54 -12.92 -7.48
N THR A 311 7.21 -12.90 -7.51
CA THR A 311 6.41 -11.93 -8.26
C THR A 311 6.02 -10.79 -7.33
N CYS A 312 6.48 -9.59 -7.65
CA CYS A 312 6.17 -8.35 -6.95
C CYS A 312 4.65 -8.14 -6.84
N PRO A 313 4.13 -7.76 -5.66
CA PRO A 313 2.68 -7.66 -5.42
C PRO A 313 2.02 -6.44 -6.06
N TRP A 314 2.79 -5.53 -6.66
CA TRP A 314 2.26 -4.32 -7.31
C TRP A 314 2.18 -4.53 -8.82
N HIS A 315 3.33 -4.42 -9.50
CA HIS A 315 3.40 -4.43 -10.96
C HIS A 315 3.82 -5.78 -11.56
N GLU A 316 3.68 -6.87 -10.80
CA GLU A 316 3.98 -8.24 -11.25
C GLU A 316 5.41 -8.47 -11.77
N GLY A 317 6.34 -7.58 -11.43
CA GLY A 317 7.77 -7.76 -11.69
C GLY A 317 8.30 -9.03 -11.05
N VAL A 318 8.94 -9.90 -11.82
CA VAL A 318 9.44 -11.21 -11.37
C VAL A 318 10.94 -11.14 -11.18
N PHE A 319 11.42 -11.56 -10.01
CA PHE A 319 12.84 -11.60 -9.68
C PHE A 319 13.27 -13.02 -9.29
N SER A 320 14.46 -13.44 -9.75
CA SER A 320 15.13 -14.64 -9.25
C SER A 320 15.52 -14.44 -7.79
N LEU A 321 15.17 -15.38 -6.92
CA LEU A 321 15.56 -15.36 -5.51
C LEU A 321 17.02 -15.81 -5.30
N GLU A 322 17.59 -16.50 -6.29
CA GLU A 322 18.98 -16.96 -6.26
C GLU A 322 19.96 -15.86 -6.69
N THR A 323 19.60 -15.13 -7.75
CA THR A 323 20.52 -14.18 -8.41
C THR A 323 20.08 -12.73 -8.31
N GLY A 324 18.83 -12.48 -7.91
CA GLY A 324 18.23 -11.13 -7.90
C GLY A 324 17.88 -10.58 -9.28
N GLN A 325 18.18 -11.32 -10.36
CA GLN A 325 17.93 -10.89 -11.73
C GLN A 325 16.45 -10.78 -12.04
N VAL A 326 16.10 -9.82 -12.90
CA VAL A 326 14.73 -9.68 -13.41
C VAL A 326 14.46 -10.84 -14.38
N LEU A 327 13.39 -11.59 -14.10
CA LEU A 327 12.92 -12.70 -14.93
C LEU A 327 11.63 -12.34 -15.70
N GLY A 328 11.00 -11.22 -15.39
CA GLY A 328 9.77 -10.76 -16.04
C GLY A 328 9.20 -9.47 -15.44
N GLY A 329 8.23 -8.87 -16.13
CA GLY A 329 7.56 -7.64 -15.73
C GLY A 329 8.34 -6.34 -16.01
N PRO A 330 7.88 -5.18 -15.50
CA PRO A 330 8.46 -3.87 -15.83
C PRO A 330 9.81 -3.49 -15.20
N PRO A 331 10.31 -4.07 -14.09
CA PRO A 331 11.63 -3.69 -13.56
C PRO A 331 12.74 -3.91 -14.60
N SER A 332 13.73 -3.01 -14.65
CA SER A 332 14.91 -3.13 -15.52
C SER A 332 16.21 -3.37 -14.75
N LEU A 333 16.17 -3.28 -13.40
CA LEU A 333 17.33 -3.42 -12.53
C LEU A 333 17.15 -4.63 -11.60
N PRO A 334 18.21 -5.43 -11.36
CA PRO A 334 18.15 -6.54 -10.41
C PRO A 334 18.03 -6.05 -8.97
N VAL A 335 17.46 -6.87 -8.08
CA VAL A 335 17.57 -6.66 -6.63
C VAL A 335 18.88 -7.22 -6.09
N ALA A 336 19.41 -6.62 -5.04
CA ALA A 336 20.58 -7.17 -4.36
C ALA A 336 20.22 -8.51 -3.69
N THR A 337 21.13 -9.49 -3.73
CA THR A 337 21.01 -10.75 -2.99
C THR A 337 21.90 -10.72 -1.75
N TYR A 338 21.44 -11.37 -0.69
CA TYR A 338 22.15 -11.46 0.58
C TYR A 338 22.57 -12.91 0.82
N ARG A 339 23.73 -13.13 1.43
CA ARG A 339 24.16 -14.50 1.78
C ARG A 339 23.38 -14.96 2.99
N VAL A 340 22.86 -16.18 2.92
CA VAL A 340 22.11 -16.81 4.02
C VAL A 340 22.85 -18.05 4.49
N LYS A 341 22.89 -18.27 5.80
CA LYS A 341 23.21 -19.57 6.40
C LYS A 341 22.23 -19.88 7.51
N VAL A 342 22.03 -21.16 7.77
CA VAL A 342 21.21 -21.65 8.89
C VAL A 342 22.13 -22.41 9.84
N GLU A 343 22.16 -22.01 11.11
CA GLU A 343 22.89 -22.70 12.17
C GLU A 343 21.90 -23.16 13.23
N GLY A 344 21.69 -24.48 13.34
CA GLY A 344 20.63 -25.04 14.17
C GLY A 344 19.27 -24.57 13.66
N ASP A 345 18.55 -23.82 14.49
CA ASP A 345 17.24 -23.22 14.16
C ASP A 345 17.34 -21.76 13.69
N THR A 346 18.53 -21.16 13.72
CA THR A 346 18.71 -19.72 13.55
C THR A 346 19.10 -19.40 12.11
N VAL A 347 18.34 -18.49 11.48
CA VAL A 347 18.65 -17.94 10.16
C VAL A 347 19.58 -16.75 10.32
N LEU A 348 20.71 -16.76 9.62
CA LEU A 348 21.70 -15.70 9.60
C LEU A 348 21.89 -15.13 8.20
N VAL A 349 22.04 -13.80 8.10
CA VAL A 349 22.17 -13.09 6.83
C VAL A 349 23.37 -12.14 6.86
N ALA A 350 24.14 -12.10 5.77
CA ALA A 350 25.23 -11.15 5.57
C ALA A 350 24.94 -10.21 4.37
N PRO A 351 25.37 -8.93 4.43
CA PRO A 351 25.22 -7.98 3.32
C PRO A 351 25.93 -8.45 2.04
N PRO A 352 25.53 -7.91 0.86
CA PRO A 352 26.25 -8.14 -0.38
C PRO A 352 27.72 -7.70 -0.24
N GLY A 353 28.68 -8.57 -0.62
CA GLY A 353 30.11 -8.20 -0.74
C GLY A 353 31.00 -8.29 0.51
N LEU A 354 30.53 -8.80 1.66
CA LEU A 354 31.29 -8.75 2.92
C LEU A 354 32.37 -9.84 3.14
N ILE A 355 32.65 -10.72 2.15
CA ILE A 355 33.73 -11.72 2.28
C ILE A 355 34.61 -11.70 1.03
N ASP A 356 35.47 -10.68 0.94
CA ASP A 356 36.74 -10.69 0.19
C ASP A 356 37.88 -10.08 1.03
N ALA A 357 37.78 -10.14 2.36
CA ALA A 357 38.84 -9.70 3.28
C ALA A 357 39.33 -10.86 4.15
N ARG A 358 40.06 -11.80 3.53
CA ARG A 358 41.07 -12.61 4.23
C ARG A 358 42.30 -12.81 3.35
N GLU A 359 43.29 -11.95 3.55
CA GLU A 359 44.70 -12.36 3.63
C GLU A 359 45.23 -11.87 5.00
N PRO A 360 46.34 -12.42 5.58
CA PRO A 360 47.30 -13.42 5.09
C PRO A 360 47.71 -14.48 6.16
N ILE A 361 48.65 -15.39 5.83
CA ILE A 361 49.92 -15.66 6.58
C ILE A 361 50.74 -16.69 5.78
N ALA A 362 51.94 -16.31 5.36
CA ALA A 362 52.98 -17.23 4.91
C ALA A 362 53.65 -17.90 6.13
N PRO A 363 54.02 -19.19 6.09
CA PRO A 363 54.85 -19.77 7.14
C PRO A 363 56.31 -19.38 6.94
N ARG A 364 56.93 -18.82 7.99
CA ARG A 364 58.38 -18.84 8.17
C ARG A 364 58.78 -20.21 8.72
N SER A 365 59.58 -20.94 7.94
CA SER A 365 60.84 -21.58 8.37
C SER A 365 61.52 -22.15 7.13
#